data_AF-A0A970VU21-F1
#
_entry.id   AF-A0A970VU21-F1
#
_cell.length_a   1.000
_cell.length_b   1.000
_cell.length_c   1.000
_cell.angle_alpha   90.00
_cell.angle_beta   90.00
_cell.angle_gamma   90.00
#
_symmetry.space_group_name_H-M   'P 1'
#
loop_
_entity.id
_entity.type
_entity.pdbx_description
1 polymer ?
#
loop_
_entity_poly.entity_id
_entity_poly.type
_entity_poly.pdbx_seq_one_letter_code
_entity_poly.pdbx_strand_id
1 'polypeptide(L)'
;MKLSIKDLKKYFDFEEENQTHNHEFLGSTKLAAEDARYYDYDDEKCCYYDDEEEFEFEEEKEKDKKGKKDKKGKDKDKKDRDEEHNHRFAGVTSGAIPKGRSHVHAILTRTDFHEDHYHNIGILTGPAIEVDKNRHVHFVKGVTSFDDGHNHEFVFATLIEDPTSQRRKPL
;
A
#
# COMPACT_ATOMS: atom_id res chain seq x y z
N MET A 1 14.03 4.06 5.21
CA MET A 1 14.54 2.70 5.55
C MET A 1 13.59 1.66 4.95
N LYS A 2 14.06 0.71 4.12
CA LYS A 2 13.19 -0.33 3.53
C LYS A 2 12.96 -1.46 4.55
N LEU A 3 11.70 -1.83 4.80
CA LEU A 3 11.33 -2.96 5.67
C LEU A 3 10.86 -4.14 4.82
N SER A 4 11.21 -5.36 5.22
CA SER A 4 10.65 -6.57 4.60
C SER A 4 9.31 -6.94 5.25
N ILE A 5 8.52 -7.79 4.59
CA ILE A 5 7.33 -8.40 5.23
C ILE A 5 7.72 -9.11 6.54
N LYS A 6 8.90 -9.74 6.58
CA LYS A 6 9.42 -10.40 7.79
C LYS A 6 9.69 -9.40 8.91
N ASP A 7 10.10 -8.17 8.60
CA ASP A 7 10.27 -7.11 9.59
C ASP A 7 8.94 -6.59 10.09
N LEU A 8 7.96 -6.41 9.21
CA LEU A 8 6.64 -5.93 9.59
C LEU A 8 5.90 -6.92 10.50
N LYS A 9 6.07 -8.24 10.28
CA LYS A 9 5.45 -9.28 11.12
C LYS A 9 5.80 -9.14 12.60
N LYS A 10 6.99 -8.62 12.92
CA LYS A 10 7.44 -8.40 14.30
C LYS A 10 6.51 -7.47 15.08
N TYR A 11 5.80 -6.57 14.42
CA TYR A 11 4.85 -5.65 15.05
C TYR A 11 3.48 -6.26 15.33
N PHE A 12 3.20 -7.47 14.83
CA PHE A 12 1.95 -8.20 15.05
C PHE A 12 2.13 -9.35 16.05
N ASP A 13 3.32 -9.93 16.10
CA ASP A 13 3.63 -11.08 16.97
C ASP A 13 4.01 -10.68 18.41
N PHE A 14 4.13 -9.39 18.70
CA PHE A 14 4.58 -8.88 20.00
C PHE A 14 3.44 -8.25 20.80
N GLU A 15 3.12 -8.82 21.96
CA GLU A 15 2.23 -8.20 22.93
C GLU A 15 3.04 -7.17 23.76
N GLU A 16 3.06 -5.91 23.32
CA GLU A 16 3.64 -4.83 24.12
C GLU A 16 2.71 -4.45 25.27
N GLU A 17 3.21 -4.48 26.51
CA GLU A 17 2.47 -4.06 27.71
C GLU A 17 1.97 -2.60 27.64
N ASN A 18 2.53 -1.79 26.72
CA ASN A 18 2.19 -0.38 26.52
C ASN A 18 1.39 -0.12 25.25
N GLN A 19 0.79 -1.15 24.65
CA GLN A 19 -0.03 -0.93 23.46
C GLN A 19 -1.25 -0.06 23.80
N THR A 20 -1.44 1.02 23.05
CA THR A 20 -2.47 2.03 23.31
C THR A 20 -3.69 1.86 22.42
N HIS A 21 -3.49 1.64 21.12
CA HIS A 21 -4.58 1.54 20.14
C HIS A 21 -4.09 0.99 18.79
N ASN A 22 -5.04 0.69 17.91
CA ASN A 22 -4.86 0.39 16.50
C ASN A 22 -5.91 1.15 15.69
N HIS A 23 -5.84 1.07 14.36
CA HIS A 23 -6.87 1.62 13.49
C HIS A 23 -7.43 0.57 12.54
N GLU A 24 -8.73 0.63 12.31
CA GLU A 24 -9.36 -0.05 11.18
C GLU A 24 -9.08 0.73 9.88
N PHE A 25 -9.11 0.04 8.75
CA PHE A 25 -9.02 0.69 7.44
C PHE A 25 -9.78 -0.07 6.37
N LEU A 26 -10.23 0.68 5.36
CA LEU A 26 -10.79 0.20 4.11
C LEU A 26 -10.08 0.93 2.98
N GLY A 27 -9.79 0.22 1.90
CA GLY A 27 -9.11 0.80 0.76
C GLY A 27 -9.40 0.06 -0.53
N SER A 28 -8.99 0.69 -1.62
CA SER A 28 -8.97 0.09 -2.94
C SER A 28 -7.70 0.54 -3.65
N THR A 29 -7.20 -0.32 -4.52
CA THR A 29 -6.11 0.04 -5.40
C THR A 29 -6.62 0.94 -6.52
N LYS A 30 -5.70 1.70 -7.12
CA LYS A 30 -5.94 2.36 -8.41
C LYS A 30 -5.99 1.29 -9.50
N LEU A 31 -6.57 1.66 -10.64
CA LEU A 31 -6.54 0.82 -11.83
C LEU A 31 -5.08 0.52 -12.21
N ALA A 32 -4.81 -0.71 -12.64
CA ALA A 32 -3.55 -1.01 -13.31
C ALA A 32 -3.48 -0.15 -14.58
N ALA A 33 -2.46 0.70 -14.69
CA ALA A 33 -2.25 1.46 -15.92
C ALA A 33 -1.73 0.51 -17.00
N GLU A 34 -2.07 0.76 -18.28
CA GLU A 34 -1.59 -0.02 -19.44
C GLU A 34 -0.04 -0.08 -19.51
N ASP A 35 0.65 0.82 -18.81
CA ASP A 35 2.09 0.92 -18.73
C ASP A 35 2.67 0.52 -17.37
N ALA A 36 1.88 -0.10 -16.46
CA ALA A 36 2.23 -0.44 -15.07
C ALA A 36 3.72 -0.78 -14.96
N ARG A 37 4.50 0.26 -14.67
CA ARG A 37 5.92 0.25 -14.97
C ARG A 37 6.53 -0.86 -14.13
N TYR A 38 7.28 -1.73 -14.79
CA TYR A 38 8.14 -2.73 -14.14
C TYR A 38 9.08 -1.99 -13.19
N TYR A 39 8.66 -1.84 -11.95
CA TYR A 39 9.54 -1.56 -10.86
C TYR A 39 9.94 -2.92 -10.31
N ASP A 40 11.23 -3.22 -10.35
CA ASP A 40 11.84 -4.41 -9.73
C ASP A 40 11.71 -4.29 -8.20
N TYR A 41 10.48 -4.38 -7.70
CA TYR A 41 10.18 -4.57 -6.30
C TYR A 41 10.26 -6.06 -6.04
N ASP A 42 11.47 -6.49 -5.68
CA ASP A 42 11.72 -7.77 -5.02
C ASP A 42 10.59 -8.08 -4.02
N ASP A 43 9.85 -9.16 -4.24
CA ASP A 43 8.63 -9.58 -3.50
C ASP A 43 8.84 -9.65 -1.97
N GLU A 44 10.08 -9.64 -1.50
CA GLU A 44 10.41 -9.55 -0.07
C GLU A 44 10.38 -8.12 0.50
N LYS A 45 10.22 -7.07 -0.32
CA LYS A 45 10.37 -5.65 0.07
C LYS A 45 9.04 -4.89 0.06
N CYS A 46 8.72 -4.27 1.20
CA CYS A 46 7.56 -3.41 1.35
C CYS A 46 7.85 -1.94 1.02
N CYS A 47 6.86 -1.24 0.46
CA CYS A 47 6.94 0.17 0.09
C CYS A 47 6.85 1.09 1.33
N TYR A 48 7.57 2.21 1.26
CA TYR A 48 7.60 3.23 2.31
C TYR A 48 7.29 4.58 1.69
N TYR A 49 6.49 5.40 2.38
CA TYR A 49 6.46 6.84 2.16
C TYR A 49 7.50 7.45 3.09
N ASP A 50 8.60 7.94 2.50
CA ASP A 50 9.51 8.85 3.18
C ASP A 50 9.01 10.27 2.87
N ASP A 51 8.61 11.02 3.89
CA ASP A 51 8.11 12.41 3.76
C ASP A 51 9.23 13.40 3.34
N GLU A 52 10.48 12.92 3.15
CA GLU A 52 11.66 13.74 2.88
C GLU A 52 12.14 13.78 1.40
N GLU A 53 11.51 13.05 0.46
CA GLU A 53 11.82 13.18 -0.97
C GLU A 53 10.66 13.84 -1.75
N GLU A 54 10.84 15.13 -2.10
CA GLU A 54 10.04 15.79 -3.14
C GLU A 54 10.22 15.05 -4.47
N PHE A 55 9.11 14.55 -5.03
CA PHE A 55 9.08 13.86 -6.32
C PHE A 55 9.29 14.88 -7.45
N GLU A 56 10.49 15.03 -7.98
CA GLU A 56 10.73 15.75 -9.25
C GLU A 56 10.35 14.84 -10.44
N PHE A 57 9.46 15.34 -11.31
CA PHE A 57 8.95 14.64 -12.49
C PHE A 57 9.76 15.10 -13.71
N GLU A 58 10.69 14.29 -14.22
CA GLU A 58 11.29 14.52 -15.54
C GLU A 58 10.49 13.77 -16.61
N GLU A 59 9.86 14.53 -17.50
CA GLU A 59 9.12 14.06 -18.66
C GLU A 59 10.11 13.70 -19.79
N GLU A 60 10.50 12.42 -19.91
CA GLU A 60 11.30 11.98 -21.06
C GLU A 60 10.43 11.67 -22.28
N LYS A 61 10.69 12.43 -23.35
CA LYS A 61 10.00 12.37 -24.64
C LYS A 61 10.28 11.09 -25.41
N GLU A 62 9.19 10.55 -25.95
CA GLU A 62 9.06 9.49 -26.96
C GLU A 62 10.10 9.56 -28.09
N LYS A 63 10.69 8.41 -28.43
CA LYS A 63 11.50 8.25 -29.66
C LYS A 63 10.95 7.13 -30.52
N ASP A 64 10.26 7.54 -31.59
CA ASP A 64 9.89 6.74 -32.75
C ASP A 64 11.07 5.94 -33.33
N LYS A 65 10.91 4.62 -33.44
CA LYS A 65 11.71 3.79 -34.35
C LYS A 65 10.83 2.89 -35.20
N LYS A 66 10.69 3.27 -36.47
CA LYS A 66 10.00 2.56 -37.55
C LYS A 66 10.97 1.60 -38.26
N GLY A 67 10.66 0.30 -38.34
CA GLY A 67 11.39 -0.62 -39.23
C GLY A 67 11.12 -2.14 -39.09
N LYS A 68 10.14 -2.66 -39.86
CA LYS A 68 9.94 -3.99 -40.53
C LYS A 68 11.00 -5.10 -40.33
N LYS A 69 10.75 -6.43 -40.34
CA LYS A 69 9.61 -7.30 -40.73
C LYS A 69 9.88 -8.78 -40.34
N ASP A 70 8.79 -9.54 -40.15
CA ASP A 70 8.52 -10.96 -40.49
C ASP A 70 9.42 -12.10 -39.97
N LYS A 71 8.97 -12.81 -38.92
CA LYS A 71 9.01 -14.29 -38.85
C LYS A 71 7.74 -14.85 -38.21
N LYS A 72 7.03 -15.63 -39.03
CA LYS A 72 5.80 -16.38 -38.73
C LYS A 72 6.16 -17.63 -37.91
N GLY A 73 5.47 -17.86 -36.79
CA GLY A 73 5.57 -19.14 -36.08
C GLY A 73 4.96 -19.17 -34.67
N LYS A 74 3.79 -19.81 -34.57
CA LYS A 74 3.11 -20.41 -33.40
C LYS A 74 2.27 -19.50 -32.49
N ASP A 75 0.98 -19.54 -32.79
CA ASP A 75 -0.17 -19.50 -31.89
C ASP A 75 0.16 -19.89 -30.44
N LYS A 76 0.10 -18.90 -29.54
CA LYS A 76 -0.67 -18.97 -28.31
C LYS A 76 -1.22 -17.57 -28.07
N ASP A 77 -2.54 -17.45 -28.05
CA ASP A 77 -3.27 -16.29 -27.60
C ASP A 77 -2.72 -15.81 -26.24
N LYS A 78 -1.77 -14.86 -26.26
CA LYS A 78 -1.56 -13.95 -25.13
C LYS A 78 -2.67 -12.92 -25.24
N LYS A 79 -3.88 -13.34 -24.89
CA LYS A 79 -5.00 -12.44 -24.67
C LYS A 79 -4.52 -11.40 -23.66
N ASP A 80 -4.71 -10.15 -24.01
CA ASP A 80 -4.56 -8.95 -23.20
C ASP A 80 -5.10 -9.22 -21.79
N ARG A 81 -4.22 -9.64 -20.86
CA ARG A 81 -4.56 -9.89 -19.44
C ARG A 81 -4.13 -8.73 -18.55
N ASP A 82 -3.76 -7.61 -19.17
CA ASP A 82 -3.81 -6.28 -18.58
C ASP A 82 -5.28 -5.79 -18.67
N GLU A 83 -6.21 -6.59 -18.13
CA GLU A 83 -7.61 -6.17 -18.03
C GLU A 83 -7.62 -5.02 -16.99
N GLU A 84 -8.11 -3.85 -17.37
CA GLU A 84 -8.17 -2.66 -16.52
C GLU A 84 -9.03 -2.95 -15.28
N HIS A 85 -8.39 -3.35 -14.17
CA HIS A 85 -9.10 -3.67 -12.92
C HIS A 85 -8.44 -3.03 -11.69
N ASN A 86 -9.17 -3.11 -10.59
CA ASN A 86 -8.67 -2.76 -9.27
C ASN A 86 -9.04 -3.82 -8.25
N HIS A 87 -8.41 -3.73 -7.09
CA HIS A 87 -8.72 -4.55 -5.95
C HIS A 87 -9.21 -3.73 -4.77
N ARG A 88 -9.88 -4.38 -3.84
CA ARG A 88 -10.32 -3.84 -2.55
C ARG A 88 -9.62 -4.55 -1.42
N PHE A 89 -9.47 -3.87 -0.30
CA PHE A 89 -8.88 -4.45 0.90
C PHE A 89 -9.42 -3.78 2.16
N ALA A 90 -9.33 -4.52 3.26
CA ALA A 90 -9.75 -4.10 4.58
C ALA A 90 -8.82 -4.71 5.61
N GLY A 91 -8.77 -4.12 6.80
CA GLY A 91 -8.02 -4.70 7.90
C GLY A 91 -7.93 -3.80 9.12
N VAL A 92 -7.07 -4.22 10.02
CA VAL A 92 -6.70 -3.49 11.23
C VAL A 92 -5.19 -3.37 11.25
N THR A 93 -4.68 -2.21 11.62
CA THR A 93 -3.24 -1.99 11.75
C THR A 93 -2.66 -2.80 12.91
N SER A 94 -1.32 -2.89 12.99
CA SER A 94 -0.65 -3.24 14.23
C SER A 94 -1.00 -2.22 15.32
N GLY A 95 -0.55 -2.52 16.52
CA GLY A 95 -0.49 -1.52 17.57
C GLY A 95 0.44 -0.33 17.23
N ALA A 96 0.29 0.78 17.95
CA ALA A 96 1.08 2.00 17.80
C ALA A 96 2.58 1.75 18.02
N ILE A 97 3.41 2.26 17.09
CA ILE A 97 4.87 2.17 17.08
C ILE A 97 5.44 3.59 17.24
N PRO A 98 6.14 3.90 18.35
CA PRO A 98 6.71 5.22 18.57
C PRO A 98 7.65 5.67 17.45
N LYS A 99 7.44 6.88 16.89
CA LYS A 99 8.28 7.46 15.85
C LYS A 99 8.44 8.98 16.07
N GLY A 100 9.59 9.37 16.65
CA GLY A 100 9.87 10.77 16.96
C GLY A 100 8.88 11.35 17.96
N ARG A 101 8.16 12.42 17.55
CA ARG A 101 7.11 13.08 18.37
C ARG A 101 5.70 12.57 18.09
N SER A 102 5.57 11.53 17.27
CA SER A 102 4.32 10.91 16.85
C SER A 102 4.47 9.38 16.93
N HIS A 103 3.60 8.65 16.25
CA HIS A 103 3.68 7.21 16.07
C HIS A 103 3.17 6.82 14.68
N VAL A 104 3.44 5.58 14.30
CA VAL A 104 2.97 4.94 13.07
C VAL A 104 2.43 3.56 13.40
N HIS A 105 1.77 2.92 12.45
CA HIS A 105 1.36 1.53 12.56
C HIS A 105 1.81 0.71 11.37
N ALA A 106 2.08 -0.58 11.58
CA ALA A 106 2.31 -1.53 10.51
C ALA A 106 0.98 -2.04 9.94
N ILE A 107 0.97 -2.29 8.65
CA ILE A 107 -0.14 -2.91 7.93
C ILE A 107 0.43 -4.12 7.22
N LEU A 108 -0.23 -5.26 7.43
CA LEU A 108 -0.03 -6.49 6.66
C LEU A 108 -1.42 -7.01 6.29
N THR A 109 -1.76 -6.95 5.01
CA THR A 109 -3.04 -7.47 4.50
C THR A 109 -2.86 -7.98 3.08
N ARG A 110 -3.92 -8.53 2.52
CA ARG A 110 -4.02 -8.87 1.10
C ARG A 110 -5.23 -8.20 0.49
N THR A 111 -5.21 -8.04 -0.81
CA THR A 111 -6.39 -7.61 -1.55
C THR A 111 -7.42 -8.74 -1.70
N ASP A 112 -8.62 -8.38 -2.17
CA ASP A 112 -9.60 -9.36 -2.61
C ASP A 112 -9.10 -10.16 -3.82
N PHE A 113 -9.65 -11.35 -3.99
CA PHE A 113 -9.41 -12.16 -5.18
C PHE A 113 -10.32 -11.65 -6.30
N HIS A 114 -9.73 -11.04 -7.32
CA HIS A 114 -10.42 -10.50 -8.49
C HIS A 114 -9.60 -10.82 -9.74
N GLU A 115 -10.27 -11.11 -10.85
CA GLU A 115 -9.61 -11.46 -12.13
C GLU A 115 -8.44 -12.46 -11.98
N ASP A 116 -8.72 -13.55 -11.26
CA ASP A 116 -7.83 -14.69 -11.02
C ASP A 116 -6.56 -14.45 -10.18
N HIS A 117 -6.42 -13.28 -9.53
CA HIS A 117 -5.30 -13.04 -8.61
C HIS A 117 -5.66 -12.11 -7.43
N TYR A 118 -4.68 -11.92 -6.56
CA TYR A 118 -4.69 -10.99 -5.43
C TYR A 118 -3.26 -10.52 -5.21
N HIS A 119 -3.10 -9.40 -4.52
CA HIS A 119 -1.80 -8.91 -4.12
C HIS A 119 -1.68 -8.80 -2.61
N ASN A 120 -0.44 -8.81 -2.13
CA ASN A 120 -0.09 -8.54 -0.75
C ASN A 120 0.20 -7.04 -0.56
N ILE A 121 -0.14 -6.55 0.63
CA ILE A 121 0.17 -5.19 1.09
C ILE A 121 0.94 -5.31 2.39
N GLY A 122 2.15 -4.76 2.41
CA GLY A 122 2.89 -4.52 3.64
C GLY A 122 3.46 -3.11 3.63
N ILE A 123 3.19 -2.34 4.69
CA ILE A 123 3.58 -0.92 4.77
C ILE A 123 3.53 -0.40 6.21
N LEU A 124 4.24 0.69 6.50
CA LEU A 124 4.01 1.52 7.68
C LEU A 124 3.20 2.76 7.31
N THR A 125 2.24 3.11 8.14
CA THR A 125 1.47 4.35 7.97
C THR A 125 2.35 5.60 8.09
N GLY A 126 1.86 6.73 7.58
CA GLY A 126 2.41 8.04 7.91
C GLY A 126 2.20 8.40 9.40
N PRO A 127 2.78 9.50 9.88
CA PRO A 127 2.58 9.98 11.26
C PRO A 127 1.11 10.29 11.55
N ALA A 128 0.74 10.33 12.83
CA ALA A 128 -0.60 10.68 13.27
C ALA A 128 -1.00 12.10 12.81
N ILE A 129 -2.19 12.21 12.22
CA ILE A 129 -2.82 13.47 11.80
C ILE A 129 -4.04 13.71 12.68
N GLU A 130 -3.94 14.68 13.59
CA GLU A 130 -5.00 15.04 14.52
C GLU A 130 -6.26 15.54 13.80
N VAL A 131 -7.42 14.99 14.18
CA VAL A 131 -8.73 15.39 13.66
C VAL A 131 -9.68 15.92 14.75
N ASP A 132 -9.41 15.63 16.03
CA ASP A 132 -10.01 16.25 17.22
C ASP A 132 -9.06 16.06 18.42
N LYS A 133 -9.42 16.56 19.61
CA LYS A 133 -8.66 16.35 20.85
C LYS A 133 -8.51 14.85 21.15
N ASN A 134 -7.29 14.34 20.98
CA ASN A 134 -6.89 12.95 21.20
C ASN A 134 -7.58 11.97 20.24
N ARG A 135 -7.82 12.40 18.99
CA ARG A 135 -8.24 11.49 17.92
C ARG A 135 -7.49 11.88 16.66
N HIS A 136 -6.90 10.90 16.01
CA HIS A 136 -6.18 11.08 14.77
C HIS A 136 -6.55 10.01 13.75
N VAL A 137 -6.04 10.20 12.56
CA VAL A 137 -5.98 9.21 11.48
C VAL A 137 -4.54 9.13 11.00
N HIS A 138 -4.24 8.13 10.19
CA HIS A 138 -2.97 8.05 9.46
C HIS A 138 -3.23 7.98 7.96
N PHE A 139 -2.41 8.71 7.20
CA PHE A 139 -2.40 8.61 5.74
C PHE A 139 -1.49 7.46 5.30
N VAL A 140 -1.91 6.75 4.25
CA VAL A 140 -1.17 5.63 3.69
C VAL A 140 -1.24 5.73 2.18
N LYS A 141 -0.08 5.66 1.54
CA LYS A 141 0.03 5.50 0.09
C LYS A 141 1.04 4.38 -0.14
N GLY A 142 0.95 3.65 -1.24
CA GLY A 142 1.85 2.52 -1.47
C GLY A 142 1.62 1.85 -2.81
N VAL A 143 2.33 0.75 -3.01
CA VAL A 143 2.15 -0.19 -4.12
C VAL A 143 2.00 -1.60 -3.54
N THR A 144 1.20 -2.43 -4.21
CA THR A 144 1.05 -3.85 -3.86
C THR A 144 2.28 -4.66 -4.26
N SER A 145 2.35 -5.94 -3.84
CA SER A 145 3.30 -6.90 -4.43
C SER A 145 3.09 -7.07 -5.93
N PHE A 146 4.09 -7.62 -6.63
CA PHE A 146 4.03 -7.88 -8.06
C PHE A 146 3.50 -9.29 -8.30
N ASP A 147 2.24 -9.40 -8.71
CA ASP A 147 1.55 -10.67 -8.92
C ASP A 147 0.88 -10.66 -10.30
N ASP A 148 0.82 -11.82 -10.96
CA ASP A 148 0.33 -12.00 -12.34
C ASP A 148 0.82 -10.96 -13.37
N GLY A 149 2.05 -10.46 -13.19
CA GLY A 149 2.71 -9.58 -14.16
C GLY A 149 2.51 -8.09 -13.96
N HIS A 150 1.82 -7.65 -12.89
CA HIS A 150 1.66 -6.23 -12.57
C HIS A 150 1.53 -5.98 -11.06
N ASN A 151 1.37 -4.70 -10.68
CA ASN A 151 1.06 -4.26 -9.34
C ASN A 151 0.09 -3.07 -9.41
N HIS A 152 -0.43 -2.64 -8.26
CA HIS A 152 -1.26 -1.45 -8.19
C HIS A 152 -0.78 -0.47 -7.14
N GLU A 153 -0.85 0.82 -7.45
CA GLU A 153 -0.81 1.86 -6.44
C GLU A 153 -2.07 1.87 -5.58
N PHE A 154 -1.96 2.30 -4.34
CA PHE A 154 -3.11 2.59 -3.48
C PHE A 154 -2.86 3.84 -2.64
N VAL A 155 -3.95 4.49 -2.25
CA VAL A 155 -3.96 5.66 -1.35
C VAL A 155 -5.20 5.54 -0.47
N PHE A 156 -5.04 5.65 0.85
CA PHE A 156 -6.16 5.71 1.80
C PHE A 156 -5.76 6.40 3.10
N ALA A 157 -6.76 6.66 3.94
CA ALA A 157 -6.55 7.02 5.34
C ALA A 157 -7.15 5.95 6.23
N THR A 158 -6.56 5.71 7.40
CA THR A 158 -7.18 4.86 8.42
C THR A 158 -8.48 5.48 8.92
N LEU A 159 -9.36 4.66 9.49
CA LEU A 159 -10.53 5.14 10.21
C LEU A 159 -10.07 5.87 11.49
N ILE A 160 -10.91 6.79 11.97
CA ILE A 160 -10.61 7.59 13.16
C ILE A 160 -10.39 6.70 14.38
N GLU A 161 -9.42 7.06 15.21
CA GLU A 161 -9.23 6.43 16.52
C GLU A 161 -10.51 6.57 17.36
N ASP A 162 -10.94 5.45 17.97
CA ASP A 162 -12.07 5.37 18.90
C ASP A 162 -13.29 6.21 18.45
N PRO A 163 -13.95 5.82 17.35
CA PRO A 163 -15.04 6.62 16.78
C PRO A 163 -16.26 6.72 17.69
N THR A 164 -16.39 5.81 18.66
CA THR A 164 -17.62 5.61 19.42
C THR A 164 -17.56 6.10 20.86
N SER A 165 -16.37 6.24 21.46
CA SER A 165 -16.32 6.72 22.83
C SER A 165 -16.81 8.16 22.91
N GLN A 166 -17.84 8.35 23.73
CA GLN A 166 -18.21 9.68 24.15
C GLN A 166 -17.24 10.11 25.23
N ARG A 167 -16.81 11.39 25.17
CA ARG A 167 -16.04 11.99 26.25
C ARG A 167 -16.69 11.65 27.58
N ARG A 168 -15.99 10.90 28.44
CA ARG A 168 -16.34 10.91 29.86
C ARG A 168 -16.19 12.37 30.28
N LYS A 169 -17.31 13.05 30.57
CA LYS A 169 -17.24 14.36 31.22
C LYS A 169 -16.40 14.15 32.48
N PRO A 170 -15.34 14.95 32.71
CA PRO A 170 -14.69 14.91 34.01
C PRO A 170 -15.76 15.15 35.07
N LEU A 171 -15.78 14.27 36.08
CA LEU A 171 -16.63 14.41 37.26
C LEU A 171 -16.32 15.71 38.01
#